data_AF-A0A920W5M5-F1
#
_entry.id   AF-A0A920W5M5-F1
#
_cell.length_a   1.000
_cell.length_b   1.000
_cell.length_c   1.000
_cell.angle_alpha   90.00
_cell.angle_beta   90.00
_cell.angle_gamma   90.00
#
_symmetry.space_group_name_H-M   'P 1'
#
loop_
_entity.id
_entity.type
_entity.pdbx_description
1 polymer ?
#
loop_
_entity_poly.entity_id
_entity_poly.type
_entity_poly.pdbx_seq_one_letter_code
_entity_poly.pdbx_strand_id
1 'polypeptide(L)'
;MALLTAEEYKQSLRDGRTVYYRGELVNDVTTHPVIGLAVEHAAIDYRMAHDKKESSLAVVNEGNGRYSRYYKIPRTPEDLLQRSALIERATTLGGTLVVLIKEIGTDALFALHLIAAIWTVVTAPITYRASSSSISLSR
;
A
#
# COMPACT_ATOMS: atom_id res chain seq x y z
N MET A 1 6.83 -7.75 7.19
CA MET A 1 7.56 -6.53 7.59
C MET A 1 7.04 -6.09 8.94
N ALA A 2 7.93 -5.76 9.88
CA ALA A 2 7.53 -5.31 11.21
C ALA A 2 6.77 -3.98 11.13
N LEU A 3 5.79 -3.79 12.02
CA LEU A 3 5.09 -2.53 12.21
C LEU A 3 6.03 -1.52 12.86
N LEU A 4 6.54 -0.57 12.07
CA LEU A 4 7.36 0.53 12.60
C LEU A 4 6.56 1.39 13.57
N THR A 5 7.21 1.87 14.61
CA THR A 5 6.76 3.00 15.43
C THR A 5 6.91 4.31 14.67
N ALA A 6 6.28 5.38 15.16
CA ALA A 6 6.42 6.72 14.56
C ALA A 6 7.87 7.22 14.56
N GLU A 7 8.64 6.91 15.62
CA GLU A 7 10.05 7.32 15.72
C GLU A 7 10.95 6.51 14.79
N GLU A 8 10.70 5.20 14.66
CA GLU A 8 11.41 4.37 13.65
C GLU A 8 11.08 4.83 12.22
N TYR A 9 9.83 5.21 11.94
CA TYR A 9 9.46 5.82 10.67
C TYR A 9 10.25 7.10 10.40
N LYS A 10 10.26 8.06 11.35
CA LYS A 10 11.03 9.30 11.20
C LYS A 10 12.51 9.03 10.97
N GLN A 11 13.09 8.10 11.75
CA GLN A 11 14.49 7.71 11.58
C GLN A 11 14.75 7.08 10.21
N SER A 12 13.79 6.32 9.66
CA SER A 12 13.91 5.72 8.33
C SER A 12 13.95 6.74 7.19
N LEU A 13 13.51 7.99 7.42
CA LEU A 13 13.58 9.05 6.41
C LEU A 13 14.98 9.64 6.26
N ARG A 14 15.93 9.30 7.13
CA ARG A 14 17.34 9.68 7.04
C ARG A 14 18.11 8.68 6.19
N ASP A 15 17.65 8.48 4.96
CA ASP A 15 18.12 7.45 4.03
C ASP A 15 19.03 7.99 2.92
N GLY A 16 19.41 9.26 2.98
CA GLY A 16 20.25 9.91 1.97
C GLY A 16 19.51 10.39 0.73
N ARG A 17 18.16 10.41 0.74
CA ARG A 17 17.37 11.00 -0.35
C ARG A 17 17.74 12.46 -0.61
N THR A 18 17.69 12.86 -1.87
CA THR A 18 17.90 14.25 -2.29
C THR A 18 16.56 14.96 -2.40
N VAL A 19 16.33 15.98 -1.57
CA VAL A 19 15.10 16.78 -1.56
C VAL A 19 15.45 18.25 -1.69
N TYR A 20 14.77 18.96 -2.58
CA TYR A 20 14.92 20.40 -2.74
C TYR A 20 13.63 21.12 -2.35
N TYR A 21 13.75 22.26 -1.68
CA TYR A 21 12.63 23.12 -1.34
C TYR A 21 13.00 24.58 -1.61
N ARG A 22 12.23 25.24 -2.48
CA ARG A 22 12.45 26.63 -2.91
C ARG A 22 13.87 26.90 -3.41
N GLY A 23 14.43 25.96 -4.17
CA GLY A 23 15.76 26.05 -4.77
C GLY A 23 16.91 25.57 -3.88
N GLU A 24 16.66 25.31 -2.59
CA GLU A 24 17.69 24.89 -1.63
C GLU A 24 17.63 23.39 -1.35
N LEU A 25 18.80 22.79 -1.12
CA LEU A 25 18.89 21.38 -0.71
C LEU A 25 18.44 21.23 0.76
N VAL A 26 17.56 20.27 1.02
CA VAL A 26 17.08 19.92 2.35
C VAL A 26 17.91 18.77 2.90
N ASN A 27 18.73 19.06 3.91
CA ASN A 27 19.63 18.07 4.51
C ASN A 27 18.91 17.02 5.39
N ASP A 28 17.83 17.41 6.08
CA ASP A 28 17.02 16.51 6.90
C ASP A 28 15.54 16.91 6.82
N VAL A 29 14.74 16.07 6.18
CA VAL A 29 13.29 16.29 6.02
C VAL A 29 12.53 16.21 7.33
N THR A 30 13.07 15.52 8.35
CA THR A 30 12.42 15.31 9.65
C THR A 30 12.45 16.55 10.54
N THR A 31 13.42 17.45 10.31
CA THR A 31 13.62 18.66 11.11
C THR A 31 13.39 19.96 10.30
N HIS A 32 13.23 19.86 8.98
CA HIS A 32 12.96 21.03 8.13
C HIS A 32 11.63 21.71 8.52
N PRO A 33 11.57 23.04 8.68
CA PRO A 33 10.42 23.73 9.29
C PRO A 33 9.09 23.61 8.54
N VAL A 34 9.13 23.38 7.22
CA VAL A 34 7.92 23.16 6.39
C VAL A 34 7.65 21.66 6.20
N ILE A 35 8.60 20.93 5.59
CA ILE A 35 8.46 19.50 5.28
C ILE A 35 8.31 18.64 6.54
N GLY A 36 8.94 19.00 7.65
CA GLY A 36 8.83 18.28 8.91
C GLY A 36 7.38 18.23 9.44
N LEU A 37 6.54 19.21 9.10
CA LEU A 37 5.11 19.18 9.40
C LEU A 37 4.41 18.02 8.66
N ALA A 38 4.76 17.79 7.39
CA ALA A 38 4.22 16.69 6.61
C ALA A 38 4.74 15.33 7.12
N VAL A 39 6.00 15.25 7.57
CA VAL A 39 6.55 14.06 8.23
C VAL A 39 5.79 13.74 9.51
N GLU A 40 5.53 14.74 10.34
CA GLU A 40 4.78 14.58 11.59
C GLU A 40 3.31 14.20 11.33
N HIS A 41 2.71 14.75 10.29
CA HIS A 41 1.37 14.36 9.82
C HIS A 41 1.34 12.89 9.37
N ALA A 42 2.29 12.47 8.54
CA ALA A 42 2.44 11.08 8.09
C ALA A 42 2.67 10.09 9.25
N ALA A 43 3.29 10.55 10.35
CA ALA A 43 3.53 9.74 11.54
C ALA A 43 2.24 9.33 12.28
N ILE A 44 1.08 9.96 12.00
CA ILE A 44 -0.23 9.60 12.57
C ILE A 44 -0.56 8.14 12.34
N ASP A 45 -0.42 7.65 11.11
CA ASP A 45 -0.72 6.25 10.79
C ASP A 45 0.15 5.26 11.58
N TYR A 46 1.42 5.62 11.80
CA TYR A 46 2.34 4.79 12.59
C TYR A 46 1.94 4.81 14.06
N ARG A 47 1.53 5.95 14.61
CA ARG A 47 0.97 6.02 15.97
C ARG A 47 -0.28 5.17 16.12
N MET A 48 -1.22 5.24 15.17
CA MET A 48 -2.46 4.46 15.21
C MET A 48 -2.19 2.95 15.32
N ALA A 49 -1.14 2.45 14.69
CA ALA A 49 -0.80 1.03 14.75
C ALA A 49 -0.40 0.56 16.17
N HIS A 50 0.10 1.47 17.02
CA HIS A 50 0.57 1.20 18.38
C HIS A 50 -0.35 1.76 19.47
N ASP A 51 -1.36 2.54 19.12
CA ASP A 51 -2.36 3.06 20.05
C ASP A 51 -3.42 2.00 20.40
N LYS A 52 -3.73 1.81 21.68
CA LYS A 52 -4.66 0.75 22.14
C LYS A 52 -6.09 0.93 21.60
N LYS A 53 -6.54 2.16 21.35
CA LYS A 53 -7.89 2.48 20.85
C LYS A 53 -7.96 2.32 19.34
N GLU A 54 -6.90 2.66 18.62
CA GLU A 54 -6.88 2.68 17.15
C GLU A 54 -6.34 1.38 16.53
N SER A 55 -5.50 0.61 17.25
CA SER A 55 -4.76 -0.52 16.67
C SER A 55 -5.67 -1.63 16.13
N SER A 56 -6.86 -1.84 16.73
CA SER A 56 -7.85 -2.79 16.20
C SER A 56 -8.32 -2.43 14.78
N LEU A 57 -8.41 -1.13 14.46
CA LEU A 57 -8.73 -0.62 13.14
C LEU A 57 -7.48 -0.48 12.26
N ALA A 58 -6.34 -0.10 12.80
CA ALA A 58 -5.14 0.19 12.00
C ALA A 58 -4.30 -1.05 11.63
N VAL A 59 -4.45 -2.16 12.35
CA VAL A 59 -3.61 -3.35 12.22
C VAL A 59 -4.44 -4.57 11.87
N VAL A 60 -3.92 -5.38 10.95
CA VAL A 60 -4.39 -6.74 10.68
C VAL A 60 -3.39 -7.72 11.27
N ASN A 61 -3.91 -8.80 11.86
CA ASN A 61 -3.12 -9.91 12.39
C ASN A 61 -3.52 -11.18 11.65
N GLU A 62 -2.82 -11.48 10.55
CA GLU A 62 -3.11 -12.62 9.68
C GLU A 62 -1.81 -13.21 9.12
N GLY A 63 -1.79 -14.54 8.91
CA GLY A 63 -0.64 -15.23 8.32
C GLY A 63 0.64 -15.02 9.14
N ASN A 64 1.66 -14.43 8.51
CA ASN A 64 3.01 -14.31 9.06
C ASN A 64 3.23 -13.11 10.01
N GLY A 65 2.15 -12.50 10.50
CA GLY A 65 2.21 -11.55 11.61
C GLY A 65 1.34 -10.32 11.45
N ARG A 66 1.69 -9.28 12.22
CA ARG A 66 0.95 -8.02 12.27
C ARG A 66 1.44 -7.04 11.21
N TYR A 67 0.52 -6.43 10.48
CA TYR A 67 0.84 -5.44 9.45
C TYR A 67 -0.25 -4.35 9.38
N SER A 68 0.07 -3.22 8.75
CA SER A 68 -0.90 -2.12 8.63
C SER A 68 -2.05 -2.54 7.71
N ARG A 69 -3.28 -2.28 8.15
CA ARG A 69 -4.50 -2.63 7.39
C ARG A 69 -4.53 -2.00 6.00
N TYR A 70 -3.81 -0.90 5.75
CA TYR A 70 -3.65 -0.37 4.39
C TYR A 70 -3.11 -1.41 3.38
N TYR A 71 -2.35 -2.40 3.84
CA TYR A 71 -1.80 -3.47 2.99
C TYR A 71 -2.68 -4.73 2.93
N LYS A 72 -3.83 -4.75 3.63
CA LYS A 72 -4.80 -5.86 3.50
C LYS A 72 -5.44 -5.77 2.12
N ILE A 73 -5.13 -6.74 1.26
CA ILE A 73 -5.76 -6.86 -0.07
C ILE A 73 -7.25 -7.11 0.15
N PRO A 74 -8.14 -6.22 -0.30
CA PRO A 74 -9.58 -6.41 -0.14
C PRO A 74 -10.06 -7.61 -0.94
N ARG A 75 -10.72 -8.56 -0.28
CA ARG A 75 -11.36 -9.73 -0.88
C ARG A 75 -12.87 -9.75 -0.66
N THR A 76 -13.37 -8.98 0.30
CA THR A 76 -14.80 -8.83 0.59
C THR A 76 -15.22 -7.36 0.67
N PRO A 77 -16.53 -7.05 0.58
CA PRO A 77 -17.04 -5.71 0.86
C PRO A 77 -16.64 -5.19 2.25
N GLU A 78 -16.59 -6.08 3.25
CA GLU A 78 -16.19 -5.72 4.62
C GLU A 78 -14.74 -5.23 4.69
N ASP A 79 -13.83 -5.79 3.89
CA ASP A 79 -12.46 -5.28 3.81
C ASP A 79 -12.42 -3.84 3.29
N LEU A 80 -13.27 -3.51 2.30
CA LEU A 80 -13.38 -2.16 1.76
C LEU A 80 -13.99 -1.19 2.79
N LEU A 81 -15.01 -1.61 3.52
CA LEU A 81 -15.62 -0.81 4.59
C LEU A 81 -14.61 -0.55 5.73
N GLN A 82 -13.84 -1.56 6.13
CA GLN A 82 -12.79 -1.42 7.14
C GLN A 82 -11.67 -0.47 6.68
N ARG A 83 -11.29 -0.53 5.39
CA ARG A 83 -10.33 0.42 4.80
C ARG A 83 -10.90 1.84 4.77
N SER A 84 -12.17 2.01 4.40
CA SER A 84 -12.85 3.31 4.41
C SER A 84 -12.88 3.91 5.82
N ALA A 85 -13.26 3.11 6.82
CA ALA A 85 -13.29 3.54 8.22
C ALA A 85 -11.88 3.92 8.72
N LEU A 86 -10.84 3.19 8.30
CA LEU A 86 -9.45 3.54 8.62
C LEU A 86 -9.06 4.90 8.03
N ILE A 87 -9.36 5.15 6.75
CA ILE A 87 -9.06 6.41 6.07
C ILE A 87 -9.79 7.57 6.74
N GLU A 88 -11.08 7.40 7.03
CA GLU A 88 -11.89 8.40 7.74
C GLU A 88 -11.31 8.73 9.11
N ARG A 89 -10.93 7.68 9.87
CA ARG A 89 -10.37 7.85 11.21
C ARG A 89 -9.02 8.54 11.18
N ALA A 90 -8.12 8.13 10.29
CA ALA A 90 -6.81 8.74 10.11
C ALA A 90 -6.92 10.21 9.69
N THR A 91 -7.85 10.52 8.77
CA THR A 91 -8.15 11.89 8.33
C THR A 91 -8.70 12.75 9.47
N THR A 92 -9.55 12.18 10.34
CA THR A 92 -10.05 12.86 11.54
C THR A 92 -8.90 13.22 12.49
N LEU A 93 -8.01 12.26 12.75
CA LEU A 93 -6.82 12.49 13.60
C LEU A 93 -5.83 13.47 12.96
N GLY A 94 -5.79 13.52 11.64
CA GLY A 94 -5.03 14.48 10.84
C GLY A 94 -5.66 15.86 10.69
N GLY A 95 -6.74 16.16 11.42
CA GLY A 95 -7.37 17.48 11.36
C GLY A 95 -7.97 17.78 9.98
N THR A 96 -8.66 16.80 9.39
CA THR A 96 -9.31 16.82 8.06
C THR A 96 -8.39 16.71 6.85
N LEU A 97 -7.06 16.65 7.06
CA LEU A 97 -6.11 16.34 6.00
C LEU A 97 -5.84 14.83 5.98
N VAL A 98 -6.03 14.20 4.81
CA VAL A 98 -5.68 12.79 4.59
C VAL A 98 -4.18 12.60 4.87
N VAL A 99 -3.80 11.51 5.54
CA VAL A 99 -2.41 11.27 5.96
C VAL A 99 -1.50 11.04 4.75
N LEU A 100 -2.03 10.42 3.68
CA LEU A 100 -1.39 10.27 2.36
C LEU A 100 -0.03 9.55 2.39
N ILE A 101 0.16 8.64 3.34
CA ILE A 101 1.42 7.90 3.49
C ILE A 101 1.33 6.47 2.95
N LYS A 102 0.14 5.86 2.92
CA LYS A 102 -0.06 4.45 2.53
C LYS A 102 -1.18 4.25 1.53
N GLU A 103 -2.17 5.13 1.51
CA GLU A 103 -3.42 5.04 0.75
C GLU A 103 -3.15 4.90 -0.75
N ILE A 104 -2.54 5.94 -1.35
CA ILE A 104 -2.26 6.00 -2.79
C ILE A 104 -1.33 4.85 -3.22
N GLY A 105 -0.28 4.59 -2.44
CA GLY A 105 0.67 3.53 -2.75
C GLY A 105 0.01 2.15 -2.75
N THR A 106 -0.84 1.87 -1.77
CA THR A 106 -1.54 0.58 -1.69
C THR A 106 -2.65 0.45 -2.72
N ASP A 107 -3.36 1.52 -3.07
CA ASP A 107 -4.34 1.50 -4.18
C ASP A 107 -3.65 1.16 -5.51
N ALA A 108 -2.50 1.78 -5.79
CA ALA A 108 -1.70 1.47 -6.97
C ALA A 108 -1.20 0.02 -6.96
N LEU A 109 -0.70 -0.48 -5.83
CA LEU A 109 -0.28 -1.87 -5.69
C LEU A 109 -1.44 -2.86 -5.91
N PHE A 110 -2.63 -2.58 -5.36
CA PHE A 110 -3.80 -3.44 -5.53
C PHE A 110 -4.27 -3.47 -6.98
N ALA A 111 -4.30 -2.32 -7.66
CA ALA A 111 -4.62 -2.25 -9.08
C ALA A 111 -3.60 -3.03 -9.93
N LEU A 112 -2.30 -2.88 -9.66
CA LEU A 112 -1.24 -3.63 -10.33
C LEU A 112 -1.36 -5.14 -10.09
N HIS A 113 -1.66 -5.57 -8.86
CA HIS A 113 -1.90 -6.98 -8.56
C HIS A 113 -3.06 -7.56 -9.36
N LEU A 114 -4.17 -6.80 -9.51
CA LEU A 114 -5.32 -7.22 -10.30
C LEU A 114 -4.95 -7.37 -11.79
N ILE A 115 -4.30 -6.35 -12.36
CA ILE A 115 -3.91 -6.35 -13.78
C ILE A 115 -2.93 -7.49 -14.07
N ALA A 116 -1.92 -7.68 -13.23
CA ALA A 116 -0.93 -8.75 -13.39
C ALA A 116 -1.57 -10.15 -13.31
N ALA A 117 -2.57 -10.33 -12.45
CA ALA A 117 -3.31 -11.59 -12.33
C ALA A 117 -4.23 -11.87 -13.54
N ILE A 118 -4.73 -10.84 -14.21
CA ILE A 118 -5.55 -10.99 -15.42
C ILE A 118 -4.66 -11.26 -16.64
N TRP A 119 -3.50 -10.60 -16.73
CA TRP A 119 -2.60 -10.73 -17.87
C TRP A 119 -2.12 -12.18 -18.08
N THR A 120 -1.83 -12.89 -16.98
CA THR A 120 -1.42 -14.31 -17.05
C THR A 120 -2.51 -15.22 -17.61
N VAL A 121 -3.79 -14.86 -17.52
CA VAL A 121 -4.91 -15.62 -18.07
C VAL A 121 -5.06 -15.37 -19.59
N VAL A 122 -4.83 -14.13 -20.05
CA VAL A 122 -5.03 -13.76 -21.46
C VAL A 122 -3.87 -14.22 -22.36
N THR A 123 -2.67 -14.39 -21.81
CA THR A 123 -1.50 -14.88 -22.57
C THR A 123 -1.22 -16.37 -22.42
N ALA A 124 -2.13 -17.14 -21.82
CA ALA A 124 -2.03 -18.60 -21.84
C ALA A 124 -2.07 -19.08 -23.32
N PRO A 125 -1.13 -19.92 -23.77
CA PRO A 125 -1.07 -20.31 -25.17
C PRO A 125 -2.37 -20.99 -25.58
N ILE A 126 -3.02 -20.46 -26.63
CA ILE A 126 -4.14 -21.11 -27.30
C ILE A 126 -3.61 -22.45 -27.81
N THR A 127 -3.96 -23.54 -27.12
CA THR A 127 -3.65 -24.88 -27.61
C THR A 127 -4.57 -25.16 -28.79
N TYR A 128 -4.03 -24.97 -30.00
CA TYR A 128 -4.71 -25.38 -31.22
C TYR A 128 -4.78 -26.91 -31.23
N ARG A 129 -5.96 -27.47 -30.94
CA ARG A 129 -6.24 -28.90 -31.10
C ARG A 129 -6.46 -29.17 -32.59
N ALA A 130 -5.40 -29.52 -33.30
CA ALA A 130 -5.55 -30.04 -34.65
C ALA A 130 -6.27 -31.39 -34.58
N SER A 131 -7.52 -31.46 -35.05
CA SER A 131 -8.23 -32.72 -35.24
C SER A 131 -7.58 -33.47 -36.40
N SER A 132 -6.89 -34.57 -36.10
CA SER A 132 -6.35 -35.49 -37.10
C SER A 132 -7.50 -36.22 -37.81
N SER A 133 -7.94 -35.68 -38.95
CA SER A 133 -8.76 -36.43 -39.90
C SER A 133 -7.80 -36.99 -40.96
N SER A 134 -7.47 -38.26 -40.86
CA SER A 134 -6.68 -38.99 -41.86
C SER A 134 -7.51 -39.16 -43.13
N ILE A 135 -7.11 -38.51 -44.23
CA ILE A 135 -7.59 -38.86 -45.57
C ILE A 135 -6.68 -39.99 -46.07
N SER A 136 -7.23 -41.20 -46.24
CA SER A 136 -6.57 -42.28 -46.98
C SER A 136 -6.79 -42.04 -48.48
N LEU A 137 -5.69 -42.02 -49.23
CA LEU A 137 -5.72 -42.12 -50.69
C LEU A 137 -5.36 -43.56 -51.06
N SER A 138 -6.36 -44.34 -51.43
CA SER A 138 -6.18 -45.62 -52.12
C SER A 138 -5.74 -45.35 -53.56
N ARG A 139 -4.70 -46.08 -54.01
CA ARG A 139 -4.27 -46.14 -55.40
C ARG A 139 -5.30 -46.81 -56.30
#